data_AF-A0A954WFT5-F1
#
_entry.id   AF-A0A954WFT5-F1
#
_cell.length_a   1.000
_cell.length_b   1.000
_cell.length_c   1.000
_cell.angle_alpha   90.00
_cell.angle_beta   90.00
_cell.angle_gamma   90.00
#
_symmetry.space_group_name_H-M   'P 1'
#
loop_
_entity.id
_entity.type
_entity.pdbx_description
1 polymer ?
#
loop_
_entity_poly.entity_id
_entity_poly.type
_entity_poly.pdbx_seq_one_letter_code
_entity_poly.pdbx_strand_id
1 'polypeptide(L)'
;MSEQPWYSDGLRFECSQCGNCCTGAPGYVWVNAEEIAGLAAAVGEPDVEQFERKYVRRIGIRKSLVEFPNGDCVFFDTESRKCSVYDARPRQCRTWPFWDSNIRRPADWDYTCQICPGSGQG
;
A
#
# COMPACT_ATOMS: atom_id res chain seq x y z
N MET A 1 29.72 -17.36 -6.45
CA MET A 1 29.48 -16.68 -5.16
C MET A 1 28.31 -15.75 -5.40
N SER A 2 27.15 -16.05 -4.83
CA SER A 2 26.00 -15.15 -4.94
C SER A 2 26.29 -13.90 -4.12
N GLU A 3 26.54 -12.77 -4.78
CA GLU A 3 26.61 -11.47 -4.12
C GLU A 3 25.29 -11.26 -3.38
N GLN A 4 25.37 -11.14 -2.07
CA GLN A 4 24.20 -10.86 -1.25
C GLN A 4 23.74 -9.42 -1.54
N PRO A 5 22.42 -9.15 -1.48
CA PRO A 5 21.94 -7.78 -1.60
C PRO A 5 22.55 -6.91 -0.50
N TRP A 6 22.73 -5.61 -0.78
CA TRP A 6 23.32 -4.66 0.17
C TRP A 6 22.50 -4.52 1.47
N TYR A 7 21.21 -4.82 1.40
CA TYR A 7 20.28 -4.84 2.53
C TYR A 7 20.24 -6.21 3.25
N SER A 8 21.25 -7.07 3.06
CA SER A 8 21.31 -8.42 3.65
C SER A 8 21.28 -8.41 5.19
N ASP A 9 21.78 -7.36 5.83
CA ASP A 9 21.68 -7.14 7.28
C ASP A 9 20.29 -6.66 7.74
N GLY A 10 19.36 -6.50 6.80
CA GLY A 10 17.99 -6.05 7.04
C GLY A 10 17.83 -4.52 6.97
N LEU A 11 16.60 -4.11 6.67
CA LEU A 11 16.17 -2.71 6.70
C LEU A 11 15.06 -2.56 7.73
N ARG A 12 15.17 -1.55 8.58
CA ARG A 12 14.21 -1.27 9.65
C ARG A 12 13.02 -0.50 9.10
N PHE A 13 11.83 -0.85 9.57
CA PHE A 13 10.61 -0.11 9.27
C PHE A 13 9.57 -0.28 10.37
N GLU A 14 9.02 0.84 10.82
CA GLU A 14 7.87 0.89 11.70
C GLU A 14 6.87 1.92 11.16
N CYS A 15 5.66 1.48 10.82
CA CYS A 15 4.66 2.38 10.26
C CYS A 15 4.18 3.39 11.32
N SER A 16 4.57 4.66 11.17
CA SER A 16 4.15 5.75 12.05
C SER A 16 2.69 6.23 11.86
N GLN A 17 1.91 5.55 11.00
CA GLN A 17 0.55 5.93 10.63
C GLN A 17 0.41 7.41 10.15
N CYS A 18 1.46 8.00 9.57
CA CYS A 18 1.45 9.39 9.07
C CYS A 18 0.48 9.65 7.90
N GLY A 19 0.02 8.58 7.24
CA GLY A 19 -0.87 8.64 6.09
C GLY A 19 -0.18 8.96 4.76
N ASN A 20 1.11 9.34 4.74
CA ASN A 20 1.80 9.82 3.52
C ASN A 20 1.77 8.84 2.34
N CYS A 21 1.88 7.53 2.58
CA CYS A 21 1.84 6.53 1.53
C CYS A 21 0.41 6.08 1.15
N CYS A 22 -0.60 6.55 1.88
CA CYS A 22 -2.01 6.19 1.68
C CYS A 22 -2.81 7.26 0.91
N THR A 23 -2.21 8.42 0.61
CA THR A 23 -2.88 9.66 0.15
C THR A 23 -2.03 10.43 -0.86
N GLY A 24 -2.68 11.31 -1.63
CA GLY A 24 -2.05 12.47 -2.30
C GLY A 24 -1.26 12.21 -3.58
N ALA A 25 -0.88 10.97 -3.89
CA ALA A 25 -0.25 10.62 -5.16
C ALA A 25 -1.22 9.76 -6.00
N PRO A 26 -1.59 10.18 -7.23
CA PRO A 26 -2.40 9.34 -8.10
C PRO A 26 -1.64 8.05 -8.44
N GLY A 27 -2.32 6.90 -8.42
CA GLY A 27 -1.65 5.64 -8.66
C GLY A 27 -2.59 4.48 -8.95
N TYR A 28 -2.10 3.29 -8.61
CA TYR A 28 -2.91 2.08 -8.64
C TYR A 28 -2.57 1.27 -7.41
N VAL A 29 -3.58 0.97 -6.61
CA VAL A 29 -3.46 -0.06 -5.57
C VAL A 29 -3.96 -1.36 -6.19
N TRP A 30 -3.04 -2.14 -6.74
CA TRP A 30 -3.35 -3.40 -7.39
C TRP A 30 -3.86 -4.42 -6.38
N VAL A 31 -4.94 -5.10 -6.75
CA VAL A 31 -5.58 -6.13 -5.92
C VAL A 31 -5.85 -7.40 -6.72
N ASN A 32 -5.67 -8.54 -6.07
CA ASN A 32 -6.07 -9.86 -6.58
C ASN A 32 -7.41 -10.33 -5.94
N ALA A 33 -7.92 -11.49 -6.34
CA ALA A 33 -9.20 -12.00 -5.85
C ALA A 33 -9.21 -12.27 -4.33
N GLU A 34 -8.10 -12.75 -3.77
CA GLU A 34 -7.99 -13.01 -2.32
C GLU A 34 -7.97 -11.70 -1.51
N GLU A 35 -7.25 -10.69 -1.99
CA GLU A 35 -7.21 -9.36 -1.38
C GLU A 35 -8.57 -8.66 -1.46
N ILE A 36 -9.29 -8.81 -2.57
CA ILE A 36 -10.65 -8.30 -2.72
C ILE A 36 -11.58 -8.98 -1.70
N ALA A 37 -11.53 -10.31 -1.56
CA ALA A 37 -12.34 -11.02 -0.58
C ALA A 37 -12.01 -10.61 0.86
N GLY A 38 -10.72 -10.44 1.18
CA GLY A 38 -10.27 -9.99 2.50
C GLY A 38 -10.73 -8.56 2.82
N LEU A 39 -10.66 -7.66 1.84
CA LEU A 39 -11.16 -6.29 1.99
C LEU A 39 -12.68 -6.25 2.14
N ALA A 40 -13.41 -7.06 1.35
CA ALA A 40 -14.86 -7.17 1.42
C ALA A 40 -15.32 -7.62 2.82
N ALA A 41 -14.67 -8.65 3.37
CA ALA A 41 -14.91 -9.09 4.74
C ALA A 41 -14.59 -7.99 5.78
N ALA A 42 -13.49 -7.25 5.60
CA ALA A 42 -13.07 -6.19 6.52
C ALA A 42 -14.05 -5.01 6.58
N VAL A 43 -14.78 -4.74 5.49
CA VAL A 43 -15.81 -3.68 5.44
C VAL A 43 -17.22 -4.20 5.71
N GLY A 44 -17.38 -5.49 6.04
CA GLY A 44 -18.69 -6.09 6.31
C GLY A 44 -19.56 -6.29 5.06
N GLU A 45 -18.95 -6.43 3.88
CA GLU A 45 -19.63 -6.69 2.60
C GLU A 45 -19.35 -8.15 2.18
N PRO A 46 -20.19 -9.12 2.55
CA PRO A 46 -19.95 -10.53 2.21
C PRO A 46 -20.14 -10.82 0.72
N ASP A 47 -20.84 -9.96 -0.03
CA ASP A 47 -20.98 -10.08 -1.48
C ASP A 47 -19.77 -9.44 -2.19
N VAL A 48 -18.86 -10.31 -2.64
CA VAL A 48 -17.65 -9.90 -3.37
C VAL A 48 -17.98 -9.18 -4.68
N GLU A 49 -19.03 -9.56 -5.40
CA GLU A 49 -19.40 -8.86 -6.63
C GLU A 49 -19.89 -7.45 -6.34
N GLN A 50 -20.67 -7.29 -5.28
CA GLN A 50 -21.12 -5.97 -4.83
C GLN A 50 -19.93 -5.11 -4.38
N PHE A 51 -18.99 -5.69 -3.65
CA PHE A 51 -17.75 -5.02 -3.26
C PHE A 51 -16.94 -4.57 -4.49
N GLU A 52 -16.75 -5.45 -5.47
CA GLU A 52 -15.98 -5.11 -6.67
C GLU A 52 -16.62 -3.95 -7.44
N ARG A 53 -17.94 -3.92 -7.57
CA ARG A 53 -18.65 -2.82 -8.24
C ARG A 53 -18.47 -1.47 -7.54
N LYS A 54 -18.34 -1.46 -6.21
CA LYS A 54 -18.21 -0.24 -5.39
C LYS A 54 -16.77 0.25 -5.26
N TYR A 55 -15.83 -0.67 -5.04
CA TYR A 55 -14.49 -0.33 -4.56
C TYR A 55 -13.36 -0.69 -5.53
N VAL A 56 -13.64 -1.39 -6.62
CA VAL A 56 -12.64 -1.88 -7.56
C VAL A 56 -12.89 -1.35 -8.97
N ARG A 57 -11.83 -0.91 -9.64
CA ARG A 57 -11.82 -0.56 -11.05
C ARG A 57 -10.92 -1.51 -11.84
N ARG A 58 -11.30 -1.80 -13.08
CA ARG A 58 -10.51 -2.63 -14.01
C ARG A 58 -9.63 -1.76 -14.90
N ILE A 59 -8.34 -2.04 -14.93
CA ILE A 59 -7.34 -1.38 -15.78
C ILE A 59 -6.69 -2.44 -16.66
N GLY A 60 -7.17 -2.54 -17.91
CA GLY A 60 -6.81 -3.63 -18.81
C GLY A 60 -7.22 -5.00 -18.25
N ILE A 61 -6.22 -5.85 -17.96
CA ILE A 61 -6.44 -7.18 -17.35
C ILE A 61 -6.36 -7.18 -15.82
N ARG A 62 -5.95 -6.08 -15.20
CA ARG A 62 -5.70 -5.98 -13.76
C ARG A 62 -6.84 -5.25 -13.05
N LYS A 63 -6.97 -5.49 -11.75
CA LYS A 63 -7.92 -4.82 -10.86
C LYS A 63 -7.16 -3.92 -9.87
N SER A 64 -7.67 -2.71 -9.67
CA SER A 64 -7.13 -1.73 -8.73
C SER A 64 -8.26 -1.20 -7.85
N LEU A 65 -7.95 -0.77 -6.62
CA LEU A 65 -8.91 0.00 -5.84
C LEU A 65 -9.25 1.31 -6.55
N VAL A 66 -10.47 1.80 -6.31
CA VAL A 66 -10.92 3.13 -6.70
C VAL A 66 -10.19 4.19 -5.89
N GLU A 67 -9.93 5.33 -6.53
CA GLU A 67 -9.31 6.49 -5.93
C GLU A 67 -10.25 7.69 -6.11
N PHE A 68 -10.27 8.58 -5.13
CA PHE A 68 -10.94 9.87 -5.23
C PHE A 68 -10.17 10.84 -6.16
N PRO A 69 -10.79 11.93 -6.63
CA PRO A 69 -10.14 12.89 -7.53
C PRO A 69 -8.84 13.53 -6.98
N ASN A 70 -8.68 13.55 -5.66
CA ASN A 70 -7.46 14.03 -4.98
C ASN A 70 -6.35 12.96 -4.88
N GLY A 71 -6.55 11.77 -5.44
CA GLY A 71 -5.59 10.66 -5.43
C GLY A 71 -5.71 9.75 -4.20
N ASP A 72 -6.66 10.00 -3.30
CA ASP A 72 -6.81 9.19 -2.11
C ASP A 72 -7.47 7.85 -2.42
N CYS A 73 -6.96 6.77 -1.81
CA CYS A 73 -7.61 5.48 -1.87
C CYS A 73 -9.01 5.57 -1.25
N VAL A 74 -9.98 4.82 -1.79
CA VAL A 74 -11.35 4.75 -1.26
C VAL A 74 -11.44 4.34 0.23
N PHE A 75 -10.40 3.70 0.79
CA PHE A 75 -10.31 3.34 2.20
C PHE A 75 -9.42 4.26 3.04
N PHE A 76 -9.03 5.41 2.50
CA PHE A 76 -8.32 6.44 3.25
C PHE A 76 -9.33 7.39 3.91
N ASP A 77 -9.29 7.48 5.23
CA ASP A 77 -10.05 8.46 6.00
C ASP A 77 -9.23 9.75 6.06
N THR A 78 -9.74 10.80 5.43
CA THR A 78 -9.08 12.11 5.33
C THR A 78 -9.11 12.90 6.62
N GLU A 79 -10.07 12.66 7.51
CA GLU A 79 -10.18 13.33 8.81
C GLU A 79 -9.15 12.78 9.79
N SER A 80 -9.12 11.45 9.95
CA SER A 80 -8.15 10.80 10.84
C SER A 80 -6.77 10.60 10.20
N ARG A 81 -6.67 10.77 8.87
CA ARG A 81 -5.50 10.45 8.03
C ARG A 81 -5.03 8.99 8.15
N LYS A 82 -5.97 8.06 8.38
CA LYS A 82 -5.68 6.63 8.56
C LYS A 82 -6.37 5.78 7.50
N CYS A 83 -5.85 4.57 7.31
CA CYS A 83 -6.52 3.58 6.48
C CYS A 83 -7.60 2.88 7.32
N SER A 84 -8.85 2.90 6.85
CA SER A 84 -9.98 2.26 7.55
C SER A 84 -9.90 0.73 7.54
N VAL A 85 -9.13 0.15 6.62
CA VAL A 85 -8.92 -1.29 6.46
C VAL A 85 -7.45 -1.68 6.70
N TYR A 86 -6.79 -1.02 7.66
CA TYR A 86 -5.35 -1.16 7.90
C TYR A 86 -4.87 -2.63 7.99
N ASP A 87 -5.60 -3.48 8.70
CA ASP A 87 -5.21 -4.89 8.85
C ASP A 87 -5.45 -5.73 7.59
N ALA A 88 -6.42 -5.32 6.75
CA ALA A 88 -6.78 -5.99 5.51
C ALA A 88 -6.10 -5.39 4.26
N ARG A 89 -5.14 -4.47 4.45
CA ARG A 89 -4.42 -3.80 3.35
C ARG A 89 -3.88 -4.79 2.31
N PRO A 90 -3.97 -4.47 1.01
CA PRO A 90 -3.33 -5.27 -0.05
C PRO A 90 -1.83 -5.41 0.16
N ARG A 91 -1.23 -6.45 -0.43
CA ARG A 91 0.20 -6.72 -0.39
C ARG A 91 1.01 -5.51 -0.78
N GLN A 92 0.62 -4.81 -1.85
CA GLN A 92 1.29 -3.59 -2.29
C GLN A 92 1.40 -2.54 -1.16
N CYS A 93 0.32 -2.31 -0.41
CA CYS A 93 0.30 -1.38 0.71
C CYS A 93 1.07 -1.91 1.93
N ARG A 94 1.03 -3.22 2.20
CA ARG A 94 1.76 -3.86 3.31
C ARG A 94 3.27 -3.89 3.08
N THR A 95 3.71 -4.00 1.83
CA THR A 95 5.13 -4.09 1.49
C THR A 95 5.79 -2.74 1.27
N TRP A 96 5.06 -1.63 1.40
CA TRP A 96 5.69 -0.32 1.55
C TRP A 96 6.48 -0.30 2.87
N PRO A 97 7.73 0.18 2.92
CA PRO A 97 8.50 0.89 1.89
C PRO A 97 9.44 0.00 1.07
N PHE A 98 9.39 -1.33 1.22
CA PHE A 98 10.32 -2.30 0.63
C PHE A 98 10.06 -2.66 -0.84
N TRP A 99 9.52 -1.73 -1.63
CA TRP A 99 9.37 -1.95 -3.06
C TRP A 99 10.74 -1.92 -3.74
N ASP A 100 10.93 -2.68 -4.82
CA ASP A 100 12.21 -2.74 -5.54
C ASP A 100 12.73 -1.34 -5.93
N SER A 101 11.84 -0.40 -6.25
CA SER A 101 12.20 1.00 -6.54
C SER A 101 12.91 1.72 -5.39
N ASN A 102 12.61 1.32 -4.16
CA ASN A 102 13.04 1.99 -2.93
C ASN A 102 14.26 1.31 -2.30
N ILE A 103 14.52 0.03 -2.62
CA ILE A 103 15.62 -0.74 -2.00
C ILE A 103 16.69 -1.19 -3.00
N ARG A 104 16.58 -0.85 -4.29
CA ARG A 104 17.54 -1.30 -5.32
C ARG A 104 18.96 -0.86 -5.01
N ARG A 105 19.15 0.36 -4.52
CA ARG A 105 20.46 0.91 -4.12
C ARG A 105 20.35 1.56 -2.75
N PRO A 106 21.46 1.67 -1.98
CA PRO A 106 21.47 2.39 -0.70
C PRO A 106 20.89 3.80 -0.81
N ALA A 107 21.23 4.54 -1.86
CA ALA A 107 20.70 5.89 -2.10
C ALA A 107 19.18 5.93 -2.34
N ASP A 108 18.59 4.88 -2.91
CA ASP A 108 17.13 4.81 -3.10
C ASP A 108 16.43 4.64 -1.73
N TRP A 109 17.07 3.91 -0.80
CA TRP A 109 16.57 3.74 0.56
C TRP A 109 16.73 5.01 1.39
N ASP A 110 17.88 5.69 1.29
CA ASP A 110 18.13 6.97 1.94
C ASP A 110 17.08 8.01 1.52
N TYR A 111 16.77 8.07 0.22
CA TYR A 111 15.68 8.92 -0.29
C TYR A 111 14.32 8.51 0.28
N THR A 112 14.04 7.21 0.35
CA THR A 112 12.79 6.71 0.94
C THR A 112 12.64 7.10 2.41
N CYS A 113 13.74 7.13 3.17
CA CYS A 113 13.76 7.59 4.57
C CYS A 113 13.46 9.10 4.72
N GLN A 114 13.69 9.89 3.69
CA GLN A 114 13.31 11.32 3.67
C GLN A 114 11.80 11.52 3.45
N ILE A 115 11.13 10.59 2.77
CA ILE A 115 9.70 10.67 2.45
C ILE A 115 8.85 9.98 3.52
N CYS A 116 9.27 8.79 3.95
CA CYS A 116 8.52 7.97 4.88
C CYS A 116 9.16 8.05 6.27
N PRO A 117 8.51 8.70 7.25
CA PRO A 117 9.06 8.83 8.59
C PRO A 117 9.16 7.50 9.35
N GLY A 118 8.56 6.42 8.83
CA GLY A 118 8.69 5.07 9.39
C GLY A 118 9.87 4.27 8.85
N SER A 119 10.46 4.68 7.71
CA SER A 119 11.61 4.01 7.13
C SER A 119 12.85 4.28 7.97
N GLY A 120 13.61 3.24 8.29
CA GLY A 120 14.77 3.31 9.18
C GLY A 120 14.42 3.36 10.67
N GLN A 121 13.14 3.25 11.03
CA GLN A 121 12.66 3.19 12.41
C GLN A 121 12.37 1.75 12.84
N GLY A 122 12.46 1.48 14.15
CA GLY A 122 12.31 0.14 14.74
C GLY A 122 13.65 -0.50 15.11
#